data_AF-A0A4V0NZW2-F1
#
_entry.id   AF-A0A4V0NZW2-F1
#
_cell.length_a   1.000
_cell.length_b   1.000
_cell.length_c   1.000
_cell.angle_alpha   90.00
_cell.angle_beta   90.00
_cell.angle_gamma   90.00
#
_symmetry.space_group_name_H-M   'P 1'
#
loop_
_entity.id
_entity.type
_entity.pdbx_description
1 polymer ?
#
loop_
_entity_poly.entity_id
_entity_poly.type
_entity_poly.pdbx_seq_one_letter_code
_entity_poly.pdbx_strand_id
1 'polypeptide(L)' 'NFWVTSFINHPQVSGILDEEEEECLHALSKLEVEEFEDIKSGYRINFHFDENPYFENKVLTKEFHLNSA' A
#
# COMPACT_ATOMS: atom_id res chain seq x y z
N ASN A 1 11.38 3.23 -8.60
CA ASN A 1 11.31 1.91 -7.94
C ASN A 1 11.96 1.91 -6.57
N PHE A 2 11.53 2.76 -5.63
CA PHE A 2 11.93 2.61 -4.22
C PHE A 2 11.01 1.60 -3.54
N TRP A 3 9.69 1.79 -3.63
CA TRP A 3 8.70 1.02 -2.88
C TRP A 3 8.67 -0.47 -3.24
N VAL A 4 8.64 -0.82 -4.52
CA VAL A 4 8.73 -2.23 -4.94
C VAL A 4 10.00 -2.89 -4.40
N THR A 5 11.15 -2.21 -4.50
CA THR A 5 12.41 -2.70 -3.95
C THR A 5 12.35 -2.83 -2.43
N SER A 6 11.71 -1.92 -1.70
CA SER A 6 11.52 -2.04 -0.27
C SER A 6 10.65 -3.26 0.10
N PHE A 7 9.59 -3.52 -0.67
CA PHE A 7 8.68 -4.63 -0.39
C PHE A 7 9.29 -6.01 -0.67
N ILE A 8 9.96 -6.18 -1.82
CA ILE A 8 10.62 -7.46 -2.17
C ILE A 8 11.79 -7.81 -1.23
N ASN A 9 12.40 -6.80 -0.60
CA ASN A 9 13.48 -7.02 0.37
C ASN A 9 12.97 -7.18 1.81
N HIS A 10 11.67 -6.98 2.08
CA HIS A 10 11.11 -7.16 3.41
C HIS A 10 10.70 -8.62 3.64
N PRO A 11 11.32 -9.37 4.58
CA PRO A 11 11.17 -10.83 4.66
C PRO A 11 9.74 -11.35 4.78
N GLN A 12 8.85 -10.61 5.45
CA GLN A 12 7.45 -11.02 5.61
C GLN A 12 6.57 -10.60 4.44
N VAL A 13 6.94 -9.55 3.71
CA VAL A 13 6.10 -9.03 2.63
C VAL A 13 6.45 -9.69 1.32
N SER A 14 7.73 -9.94 1.06
CA SER A 14 8.17 -10.66 -0.13
C SER A 14 7.57 -12.07 -0.25
N GLY A 15 7.30 -12.73 0.87
CA GLY A 15 6.62 -14.04 0.87
C GLY A 15 5.13 -13.98 0.54
N ILE A 16 4.54 -12.79 0.40
CA ILE A 16 3.12 -12.59 0.05
C ILE A 16 2.99 -12.27 -1.44
N LEU A 17 4.02 -11.67 -2.05
CA LEU A 17 3.98 -11.19 -3.43
C LEU A 17 4.31 -12.30 -4.43
N ASP A 18 3.52 -12.39 -5.49
CA ASP A 18 3.86 -13.14 -6.70
C ASP A 18 4.44 -12.24 -7.82
N GLU A 19 4.81 -12.85 -8.95
CA GLU A 19 5.42 -12.15 -10.08
C GLU A 19 4.51 -11.07 -10.67
N GLU A 20 3.20 -11.31 -10.73
CA GLU A 20 2.24 -10.34 -11.29
C GLU A 20 2.06 -9.14 -10.33
N GLU A 21 2.06 -9.40 -9.02
CA GLU A 21 2.00 -8.37 -7.99
C GLU A 21 3.28 -7.52 -7.92
N GLU A 22 4.45 -8.12 -8.10
CA GLU A 22 5.71 -7.38 -8.23
C GLU A 22 5.71 -6.44 -9.44
N GLU A 23 5.24 -6.93 -10.61
CA GLU A 23 5.08 -6.11 -11.82
C GLU A 23 4.09 -4.96 -11.62
N CYS A 24 2.97 -5.19 -10.93
CA CYS A 24 2.05 -4.13 -10.57
C CYS A 24 2.68 -3.09 -9.62
N LEU A 25 3.48 -3.53 -8.65
CA LEU A 25 4.14 -2.65 -7.68
C LEU A 25 5.23 -1.77 -8.31
N HIS A 26 5.69 -2.06 -9.52
CA HIS A 26 6.56 -1.14 -10.27
C HIS A 26 5.89 0.21 -10.56
N ALA A 27 4.56 0.26 -10.66
CA ALA A 27 3.81 1.50 -10.82
C ALA A 27 3.54 2.23 -9.48
N LEU A 28 3.93 1.67 -8.34
CA LEU A 28 3.72 2.30 -7.03
C LEU A 28 4.69 3.48 -6.83
N SER A 29 4.16 4.70 -6.87
CA SER A 29 4.94 5.94 -6.77
C SER A 29 5.02 6.49 -5.35
N LYS A 30 3.98 6.29 -4.52
CA LYS A 30 3.96 6.71 -3.11
C LYS A 30 3.21 5.71 -2.23
N LEU A 31 3.71 5.51 -1.02
CA LEU A 31 2.99 4.86 0.07
C LEU A 31 2.85 5.87 1.21
N GLU A 32 1.64 6.02 1.73
CA GLU A 32 1.34 6.95 2.83
C GLU A 32 0.51 6.24 3.90
N VAL A 33 0.85 6.51 5.16
CA VAL A 33 0.05 6.08 6.31
C VAL A 33 -0.47 7.34 6.97
N GLU A 34 -1.79 7.49 7.00
CA GLU A 34 -2.50 8.62 7.59
C GLU A 34 -3.19 8.15 8.87
N GLU A 35 -2.91 8.79 9.99
CA GLU A 35 -3.70 8.62 11.21
C GLU A 35 -5.00 9.43 11.08
N PHE A 36 -6.11 8.94 11.65
CA PHE A 36 -7.31 9.77 11.77
C PHE A 36 -7.06 10.94 12.75
N GLU A 37 -7.90 11.98 12.69
CA GLU A 37 -7.79 13.15 13.60
C GLU A 37 -7.74 12.73 15.08
N ASP A 38 -8.52 11.71 15.43
CA ASP A 38 -8.34 10.97 16.67
C ASP A 38 -7.51 9.71 16.40
N ILE A 39 -6.26 9.72 16.85
CA ILE A 39 -5.29 8.62 16.68
C ILE A 39 -5.84 7.29 17.22
N LYS A 40 -6.73 7.32 18.21
CA LYS A 40 -7.35 6.11 18.77
C LYS A 40 -8.37 5.48 17.83
N SER A 41 -8.88 6.24 16.85
CA SER A 41 -9.89 5.76 15.90
C SER A 41 -9.29 4.87 14.80
N GLY A 42 -7.96 4.86 14.64
CA GLY A 42 -7.24 3.99 13.70
C GLY A 42 -6.44 4.75 12.65
N TYR A 43 -6.20 4.11 11.50
CA TYR A 43 -5.36 4.66 10.44
C TYR A 43 -5.78 4.16 9.05
N ARG A 44 -5.26 4.84 8.03
CA ARG A 44 -5.43 4.53 6.62
C ARG A 44 -4.07 4.35 5.96
N ILE A 45 -3.94 3.31 5.13
CA ILE A 45 -2.79 3.11 4.26
C ILE A 45 -3.22 3.42 2.82
N ASN A 46 -2.54 4.37 2.19
CA ASN A 46 -2.77 4.79 0.80
C ASN A 46 -1.59 4.35 -0.08
N PHE A 47 -1.89 3.57 -1.10
CA PHE A 47 -0.97 3.15 -2.15
C PHE A 47 -1.28 3.97 -3.40
N HIS A 48 -0.36 4.86 -3.78
CA HIS A 48 -0.51 5.72 -4.95
C HIS A 48 0.21 5.12 -6.15
N PHE A 49 -0.54 4.90 -7.22
CA PHE A 49 -0.03 4.31 -8.44
C PHE A 49 -0.03 5.32 -9.57
N ASP A 50 1.00 5.23 -10.39
CA ASP A 50 1.00 5.80 -11.73
C ASP A 50 0.13 4.94 -12.66
N GLU A 51 -0.12 5.40 -13.89
CA GLU A 51 -0.91 4.65 -14.87
C GLU A 51 -0.28 3.27 -15.13
N ASN A 52 -1.12 2.23 -15.11
CA ASN A 52 -0.70 0.84 -15.23
C ASN A 52 -1.81 -0.01 -15.89
N PRO A 53 -1.49 -1.22 -16.39
CA PRO A 53 -2.46 -2.03 -17.14
C PRO A 53 -3.44 -2.83 -16.26
N TYR A 54 -3.29 -2.79 -14.93
CA TYR A 54 -4.04 -3.64 -14.00
C TYR A 54 -5.33 -2.97 -13.52
N PHE A 55 -5.28 -1.66 -13.26
CA PHE A 55 -6.43 -0.89 -12.79
C PHE A 55 -6.31 0.61 -13.12
N GLU A 56 -7.46 1.30 -13.13
CA GLU A 56 -7.54 2.74 -13.41
C GLU A 56 -7.36 3.62 -12.16
N ASN A 57 -7.53 3.03 -10.97
CA ASN A 57 -7.45 3.74 -9.70
C ASN A 57 -6.04 4.30 -9.47
N LYS A 58 -5.94 5.62 -9.27
CA LYS A 58 -4.66 6.26 -8.89
C LYS A 58 -4.26 5.99 -7.44
N VAL A 59 -5.23 5.65 -6.58
CA VAL A 59 -4.99 5.37 -5.17
C VAL A 59 -5.82 4.16 -4.75
N LEU A 60 -5.16 3.18 -4.15
CA LEU A 60 -5.79 2.10 -3.41
C LEU A 60 -5.65 2.39 -1.91
N THR A 61 -6.77 2.34 -1.21
CA THR A 61 -6.85 2.73 0.20
C THR A 61 -7.33 1.57 1.04
N LYS A 62 -6.58 1.25 2.10
CA LYS A 62 -7.00 0.31 3.14
C LYS A 62 -7.14 1.03 4.47
N GLU A 63 -8.35 1.01 5.03
CA GLU A 63 -8.64 1.60 6.33
C GLU A 63 -8.74 0.55 7.43
N PHE A 64 -8.23 0.92 8.60
CA PHE A 64 -8.36 0.16 9.84
C PHE A 64 -9.02 1.05 10.88
N HIS A 65 -10.25 0.70 11.26
CA HIS A 65 -11.01 1.39 12.30
C HIS A 65 -10.81 0.65 13.63
N LEU A 66 -10.13 1.29 14.57
CA LEU A 66 -9.88 0.77 15.91
C LEU A 66 -11.02 1.26 16.82
N ASN A 67 -12.18 0.62 16.75
CA ASN A 67 -13.24 0.89 17.72
C ASN A 67 -12.70 0.55 19.12
N SER A 68 -12.75 1.53 20.03
CA SER A 68 -12.53 1.30 21.46
C SER A 68 -13.66 0.37 21.94
N ALA A 69 -13.35 -0.92 22.12
CA ALA A 69 -14.23 -1.84 22.81
C ALA A 69 -14.43 -1.40 24.28
#